data_AF-A0A7Y4YXM4-F1
#
_entry.id   AF-A0A7Y4YXM4-F1
#
_cell.length_a   1.000
_cell.length_b   1.000
_cell.length_c   1.000
_cell.angle_alpha   90.00
_cell.angle_beta   90.00
_cell.angle_gamma   90.00
#
_symmetry.space_group_name_H-M   'P 1'
#
loop_
_entity.id
_entity.type
_entity.pdbx_description
1 polymer ?
#
loop_
_entity_poly.entity_id
_entity_poly.type
_entity_poly.pdbx_seq_one_letter_code
_entity_poly.pdbx_strand_id
1 'polypeptide(L)'
;MGEQATDGESYGVLVGWSHGAIGTRLDLKLQCVQSTRRKERGDVDLHHVLMTREQATILANYLFHLTEQTPPPPRRRGLARWFGR
;
A
#
# COMPACT_ATOMS: atom_id res chain seq x y z
N MET A 1 5.01 -24.98 27.74
CA MET A 1 4.62 -23.56 27.90
C MET A 1 4.28 -23.05 26.52
N GLY A 2 3.00 -23.01 26.17
CA GLY A 2 2.54 -22.50 24.87
C GLY A 2 2.47 -20.99 24.95
N GLU A 3 3.33 -20.32 24.18
CA GLU A 3 3.28 -18.87 24.02
C GLU A 3 2.00 -18.54 23.25
N GLN A 4 1.02 -18.00 23.96
CA GLN A 4 -0.22 -17.52 23.36
C GLN A 4 0.15 -16.34 22.47
N ALA A 5 0.17 -16.59 21.15
CA ALA A 5 0.18 -15.53 20.16
C ALA A 5 -1.07 -14.67 20.40
N THR A 6 -0.88 -13.40 20.74
CA THR A 6 -1.95 -12.42 20.76
C THR A 6 -2.52 -12.33 19.35
N ASP A 7 -3.72 -12.84 19.19
CA ASP A 7 -4.49 -12.88 17.95
C ASP A 7 -4.69 -11.46 17.38
N GLY A 8 -4.19 -11.20 16.18
CA GLY A 8 -4.80 -10.25 15.25
C GLY A 8 -3.95 -9.09 14.68
N GLU A 9 -3.03 -8.49 15.43
CA GLU A 9 -2.37 -7.24 15.00
C GLU A 9 -0.84 -7.34 14.99
N SER A 10 -0.27 -7.52 13.80
CA SER A 10 1.17 -7.37 13.58
C SER A 10 1.48 -5.95 13.14
N TYR A 11 2.34 -5.27 13.90
CA TYR A 11 2.79 -3.91 13.60
C TYR A 11 4.08 -3.97 12.76
N GLY A 12 3.99 -3.51 11.52
CA GLY A 12 5.11 -3.45 10.58
C GLY A 12 5.29 -2.06 9.99
N VAL A 13 6.52 -1.77 9.54
CA VAL A 13 6.83 -0.53 8.82
C VAL A 13 6.52 -0.75 7.34
N LEU A 14 5.62 0.06 6.76
CA LEU A 14 5.33 0.05 5.33
C LEU A 14 6.54 0.56 4.54
N VAL A 15 7.18 -0.32 3.78
CA VAL A 15 8.39 0.00 2.99
C VAL A 15 8.11 0.13 1.50
N GLY A 16 6.99 -0.43 1.02
CA GLY A 16 6.62 -0.37 -0.39
C GLY A 16 5.16 -0.70 -0.60
N TRP A 17 4.62 -0.25 -1.73
CA TRP A 17 3.29 -0.62 -2.17
C TRP A 17 3.19 -0.63 -3.69
N SER A 18 2.32 -1.49 -4.21
CA SER A 18 1.97 -1.52 -5.63
C SER A 18 0.51 -1.90 -5.79
N HIS A 19 -0.04 -1.74 -6.99
CA HIS A 19 -1.41 -2.15 -7.30
C HIS A 19 -1.44 -3.04 -8.55
N GLY A 20 -2.30 -4.03 -8.52
CA GLY A 20 -2.72 -4.82 -9.67
C GLY A 20 -4.20 -4.61 -9.97
N ALA A 21 -4.62 -4.91 -11.19
CA ALA A 21 -6.04 -5.03 -11.54
C ALA A 21 -6.37 -6.50 -11.74
N ILE A 22 -7.45 -6.98 -11.12
CA ILE A 22 -7.95 -8.34 -11.26
C ILE A 22 -9.42 -8.24 -11.67
N GLY A 23 -9.65 -8.31 -12.99
CA GLY A 23 -10.98 -8.06 -13.57
C GLY A 23 -11.48 -6.66 -13.24
N THR A 24 -12.58 -6.57 -12.50
CA THR A 24 -13.17 -5.29 -12.04
C THR A 24 -12.66 -4.83 -10.67
N ARG A 25 -11.83 -5.64 -10.00
CA ARG A 25 -11.28 -5.35 -8.67
C ARG A 25 -9.83 -4.86 -8.75
N LEU A 26 -9.41 -4.17 -7.70
CA LEU A 26 -8.05 -3.70 -7.47
C LEU A 26 -7.41 -4.57 -6.38
N ASP A 27 -6.17 -5.00 -6.63
CA ASP A 27 -5.32 -5.69 -5.66
C ASP A 27 -4.26 -4.70 -5.16
N LEU A 28 -4.37 -4.24 -3.93
CA LEU A 28 -3.38 -3.39 -3.29
C LEU A 28 -2.38 -4.28 -2.55
N LYS A 29 -1.12 -4.26 -3.00
CA LYS A 29 -0.03 -5.01 -2.38
C LYS A 29 0.76 -4.09 -1.49
N LEU A 30 0.79 -4.38 -0.19
CA LEU A 30 1.57 -3.65 0.80
C LEU A 30 2.75 -4.52 1.23
N GLN A 31 3.93 -3.91 1.26
CA GLN A 31 5.18 -4.54 1.67
C GLN A 31 5.57 -3.96 3.03
N CYS A 32 5.58 -4.79 4.05
CA CYS A 32 5.87 -4.39 5.42
C CYS A 32 7.09 -5.13 5.95
N VAL A 33 7.86 -4.48 6.83
CA VAL A 33 8.93 -5.15 7.59
C VAL A 33 8.56 -5.11 9.07
N GLN A 34 8.52 -6.27 9.72
CA GLN A 34 8.22 -6.34 11.16
C GLN A 34 9.39 -5.81 11.98
N SER A 35 9.09 -4.89 12.90
CA SER A 35 10.09 -4.29 13.80
C SER A 35 10.67 -5.31 14.79
N THR A 36 9.87 -6.32 15.19
CA THR A 36 10.19 -7.25 16.28
C THR A 36 10.84 -8.56 15.82
N ARG A 37 10.65 -8.99 14.56
CA ARG A 37 11.30 -10.18 13.99
C ARG A 37 12.69 -9.85 13.42
N ARG A 38 13.57 -9.34 14.27
CA ARG A 38 14.98 -9.06 13.93
C ARG A 38 15.87 -10.32 13.89
N LYS A 39 15.32 -11.50 13.60
CA LYS A 39 16.11 -12.75 13.58
C LYS A 39 16.33 -13.34 12.19
N GLU A 40 15.54 -12.99 11.20
CA GLU A 40 15.80 -13.42 9.82
C GLU A 40 15.88 -12.20 8.91
N ARG A 41 17.10 -11.91 8.45
CA ARG A 41 17.40 -10.88 7.47
C ARG A 41 16.55 -11.13 6.22
N GLY A 42 15.53 -10.31 5.99
CA GLY A 42 14.91 -10.15 4.67
C GLY A 42 13.47 -10.63 4.52
N ASP A 43 12.76 -10.97 5.59
CA ASP A 43 11.36 -11.36 5.46
C ASP A 43 10.48 -10.10 5.36
N VAL A 44 10.15 -9.72 4.12
CA VAL A 44 9.19 -8.66 3.82
C VAL A 44 7.81 -9.29 3.80
N ASP A 45 6.95 -8.90 4.74
CA ASP A 45 5.57 -9.31 4.76
C ASP A 45 4.82 -8.68 3.58
N LEU A 46 4.13 -9.53 2.82
CA LEU A 46 3.27 -9.12 1.71
C LEU A 46 1.81 -9.23 2.12
N HIS A 47 1.13 -8.08 2.19
CA HIS A 47 -0.31 -8.03 2.41
C HIS A 47 -1.03 -7.66 1.12
N HIS A 48 -2.00 -8.50 0.73
CA HIS A 48 -2.84 -8.28 -0.45
C HIS A 48 -4.24 -7.88 0.01
N VAL A 49 -4.66 -6.68 -0.37
CA VAL A 49 -6.00 -6.17 -0.09
C VAL A 49 -6.77 -6.05 -1.39
N LEU A 50 -7.75 -6.93 -1.57
CA LEU A 50 -8.66 -6.90 -2.70
C LEU A 50 -9.83 -5.96 -2.41
N MET A 51 -10.08 -5.03 -3.32
CA MET A 51 -11.11 -4.01 -3.16
C MET A 51 -11.73 -3.59 -4.49
N THR A 52 -12.91 -3.00 -4.46
CA THR A 52 -13.48 -2.31 -5.63
C THR A 52 -12.79 -0.96 -5.86
N ARG A 53 -13.06 -0.34 -7.00
CA ARG A 53 -12.55 1.01 -7.30
C ARG A 53 -13.11 2.04 -6.30
N GLU A 54 -14.37 1.91 -5.95
CA GLU A 54 -15.06 2.79 -4.99
C GLU A 54 -14.44 2.66 -3.59
N GLN A 55 -14.19 1.43 -3.13
CA GLN A 55 -13.51 1.18 -1.87
C GLN A 55 -12.09 1.77 -1.85
N ALA A 56 -11.36 1.64 -2.96
CA ALA A 56 -10.04 2.25 -3.11
C ALA A 56 -10.10 3.79 -3.04
N THR A 57 -11.12 4.41 -3.64
CA THR A 57 -11.34 5.86 -3.55
C THR A 57 -11.62 6.30 -2.12
N ILE A 58 -12.46 5.58 -1.39
CA ILE A 58 -12.74 5.88 0.03
C ILE A 58 -11.46 5.77 0.87
N LEU A 59 -10.68 4.71 0.67
CA LEU A 59 -9.39 4.53 1.35
C LEU A 59 -8.42 5.68 1.06
N ALA A 60 -8.27 6.06 -0.22
CA ALA A 60 -7.40 7.17 -0.61
C ALA A 60 -7.83 8.48 0.05
N ASN A 61 -9.13 8.80 0.03
CA ASN A 61 -9.65 10.01 0.68
C ASN A 61 -9.40 10.02 2.18
N TYR A 62 -9.59 8.89 2.86
CA TYR A 62 -9.29 8.76 4.28
C TYR A 62 -7.82 9.06 4.58
N LEU A 63 -6.89 8.50 3.80
CA LEU A 63 -5.46 8.74 3.97
C LEU A 63 -5.06 10.20 3.71
N PHE A 64 -5.67 10.86 2.72
CA PHE A 64 -5.44 12.29 2.48
C PHE A 64 -5.97 13.17 3.62
N HIS A 65 -7.19 12.90 4.10
CA HIS A 65 -7.74 13.61 5.25
C HIS A 65 -6.89 13.42 6.51
N LEU A 66 -6.42 12.20 6.77
CA LEU A 66 -5.59 11.89 7.94
C LEU A 66 -4.25 12.62 7.92
N THR A 67 -3.69 12.87 6.73
CA THR A 67 -2.39 13.51 6.55
C THR A 67 -2.48 15.02 6.31
N GLU A 68 -3.70 15.58 6.27
CA GLU A 68 -3.98 16.96 5.84
C GLU A 68 -3.39 17.30 4.46
N GLN A 69 -3.20 16.27 3.63
CA GLN A 69 -2.67 16.42 2.28
C GLN A 69 -3.80 16.46 1.26
N THR A 70 -3.53 17.05 0.11
CA THR A 70 -4.45 17.01 -1.04
C THR A 70 -3.95 16.00 -2.08
N PRO A 71 -4.86 15.37 -2.85
CA PRO A 71 -4.45 14.49 -3.93
C PRO A 71 -3.49 15.20 -4.89
N PRO A 72 -2.35 14.58 -5.25
CA PRO A 72 -1.44 15.18 -6.21
C PRO A 72 -2.18 15.38 -7.54
N PRO A 73 -1.87 16.45 -8.28
CA PRO A 73 -2.50 16.70 -9.57
C PRO A 73 -2.28 15.48 -10.49
N PRO A 74 -3.29 15.08 -11.28
CA PRO A 74 -3.15 13.95 -12.17
C PRO A 74 -1.93 14.17 -13.05
N ARG A 75 -0.96 13.24 -12.98
CA ARG A 75 0.26 13.31 -13.79
C ARG A 75 -0.18 13.29 -15.25
N ARG A 76 -0.15 14.46 -15.91
CA ARG A 76 -0.38 14.58 -17.34
C ARG A 76 0.71 13.78 -18.04
N ARG A 77 0.42 12.53 -18.42
CA ARG A 77 1.21 11.78 -19.41
C ARG A 77 0.91 12.35 -20.80
N GLY A 78 1.12 13.65 -20.98
CA GLY A 78 1.01 14.31 -22.27
C GLY A 78 2.42 14.59 -22.78
N LEU A 79 2.82 13.91 -23.86
CA LEU A 79 3.75 14.27 -24.94
C LEU A 79 4.98 15.16 -24.66
N ALA A 80 5.40 15.38 -23.41
CA ALA A 80 6.55 16.21 -23.04
C ALA A 80 7.89 15.60 -23.48
N ARG A 81 7.88 14.35 -23.97
CA ARG A 81 9.03 13.73 -24.64
C ARG A 81 9.13 14.06 -26.14
N TRP A 82 8.12 14.67 -26.74
CA TRP A 82 8.08 14.96 -28.19
C TRP A 82 8.33 16.43 -28.55
N PHE A 83 8.34 17.35 -27.57
CA PHE A 83 8.66 18.77 -27.77
C PHE A 83 9.86 19.25 -26.92
N GLY A 84 10.82 18.35 -26.66
CA GLY A 84 12.11 18.73 -26.09
C GLY A 84 13.14 18.94 -27.21
N ARG A 85 13.25 20.17 -27.69
CA ARG A 85 14.48 20.71 -28.28
C ARG A 85 15.24 21.44 -27.18
#